data_AF-A0A4Y2DJ28-F1
#
_entry.id   AF-A0A4Y2DJ28-F1
#
_cell.length_a   1.000
_cell.length_b   1.000
_cell.length_c   1.000
_cell.angle_alpha   90.00
_cell.angle_beta   90.00
_cell.angle_gamma   90.00
#
_symmetry.space_group_name_H-M   'P 1'
#
loop_
_entity.id
_entity.type
_entity.pdbx_description
1 polymer ?
#
loop_
_entity_poly.entity_id
_entity_poly.type
_entity_poly.pdbx_seq_one_letter_code
_entity_poly.pdbx_strand_id
1 'polypeptide(L)'
;MNFSHNNFLSVSVNVDGLPIHTSSTKSFWPLLCVVDQAINKNPIVVALYYGNSKPANANNFLRPFVEDCKNLETNGIMLNGVNYVFRVSCIIADSPARSFIKCIVGHNSLHGCEKCTQDGLGRTTWQYNKKTIVRTDALFKELVYEDHQRVVEQKVFFQCLMWA
;
A
#
# COMPACT_ATOMS: atom_id res chain seq x y z
N MET A 1 -18.75 8.62 -17.30
CA MET A 1 -17.28 8.73 -17.30
C MET A 1 -16.81 8.43 -18.71
N ASN A 2 -16.07 9.34 -19.36
CA ASN A 2 -15.53 9.11 -20.70
C ASN A 2 -14.07 8.65 -20.55
N PHE A 3 -13.73 7.47 -21.07
CA PHE A 3 -12.39 6.87 -20.99
C PHE A 3 -11.70 6.94 -22.38
N SER A 4 -10.37 6.97 -22.42
CA SER A 4 -9.59 6.96 -23.67
C SER A 4 -9.63 5.57 -24.33
N HIS A 5 -9.32 5.50 -25.65
CA HIS A 5 -9.57 4.38 -26.57
C HIS A 5 -8.82 3.05 -26.29
N ASN A 6 -8.20 2.87 -25.13
CA ASN A 6 -7.63 1.59 -24.72
C ASN A 6 -8.60 0.93 -23.74
N ASN A 7 -8.90 -0.36 -23.95
CA ASN A 7 -9.69 -1.20 -23.03
C ASN A 7 -8.91 -1.50 -21.74
N PHE A 8 -8.41 -0.45 -21.10
CA PHE A 8 -7.50 -0.50 -19.97
C PHE A 8 -7.92 0.55 -18.95
N LEU A 9 -8.13 0.09 -17.72
CA LEU A 9 -8.45 0.92 -16.57
C LEU A 9 -7.41 0.67 -15.49
N SER A 10 -6.83 1.72 -14.94
CA SER A 10 -5.95 1.60 -13.79
C SER A 10 -6.35 2.53 -12.65
N VAL A 11 -6.02 2.09 -11.44
CA VAL A 11 -6.31 2.86 -10.22
C VAL A 11 -5.06 3.13 -9.40
N SER A 12 -4.91 4.38 -8.99
CA SER A 12 -3.97 4.80 -7.97
C SER A 12 -4.65 4.71 -6.60
N VAL A 13 -4.03 3.98 -5.67
CA VAL A 13 -4.60 3.69 -4.34
C VAL A 13 -3.88 4.54 -3.31
N ASN A 14 -4.60 5.18 -2.40
CA ASN A 14 -4.01 5.90 -1.28
C ASN A 14 -4.46 5.31 0.06
N VAL A 15 -3.50 5.17 0.98
CA VAL A 15 -3.74 4.76 2.36
C VAL A 15 -3.14 5.80 3.27
N ASP A 16 -3.94 6.28 4.22
CA ASP A 16 -3.51 7.28 5.20
C ASP A 16 -4.10 7.01 6.58
N GLY A 17 -3.50 7.58 7.61
CA GLY A 17 -4.01 7.61 8.98
C GLY A 17 -4.35 9.05 9.37
N LEU A 18 -5.64 9.37 9.42
CA LEU A 18 -6.13 10.71 9.71
C LEU A 18 -6.60 10.82 11.18
N PRO A 19 -5.94 11.64 12.02
CA PRO A 19 -6.45 11.92 13.37
C PRO A 19 -7.73 12.76 13.28
N ILE A 20 -8.74 12.42 14.07
CA ILE A 20 -10.07 13.05 13.99
C ILE A 20 -10.19 14.20 14.98
N HIS A 21 -9.60 14.05 16.16
CA HIS A 21 -9.59 15.08 17.20
C HIS A 21 -8.21 15.15 17.85
N THR A 22 -7.79 16.37 18.18
CA THR A 22 -6.51 16.64 18.87
C THR A 22 -6.43 16.05 20.28
N SER A 23 -7.58 15.75 20.91
CA SER A 23 -7.67 15.22 22.27
C SER A 23 -8.18 13.77 22.36
N SER A 24 -8.50 13.13 21.22
CA SER A 24 -8.96 11.75 21.17
C SER A 24 -7.94 10.87 20.48
N THR A 25 -7.79 9.63 20.94
CA THR A 25 -6.96 8.62 20.24
C THR A 25 -7.59 8.14 18.94
N LYS A 26 -8.82 8.57 18.63
CA LYS A 26 -9.57 8.13 17.46
C LYS A 26 -8.94 8.59 16.15
N SER A 27 -8.75 7.63 15.24
CA SER A 27 -8.20 7.84 13.90
C SER A 27 -9.08 7.19 12.84
N PHE A 28 -9.22 7.87 11.70
CA PHE A 28 -9.70 7.27 10.47
C PHE A 28 -8.54 6.67 9.69
N TRP A 29 -8.77 5.53 9.06
CA TRP A 29 -7.88 4.93 8.09
C TRP A 29 -8.66 4.74 6.79
N PRO A 30 -8.72 5.76 5.93
CA PRO A 30 -9.33 5.63 4.62
C PRO A 30 -8.42 4.87 3.66
N LEU A 31 -9.06 4.06 2.82
CA LEU A 31 -8.51 3.55 1.57
C LEU A 31 -9.19 4.31 0.45
N LEU A 32 -8.43 5.17 -0.23
CA LEU A 32 -8.91 6.00 -1.32
C LEU A 32 -8.42 5.44 -2.64
N CYS A 33 -9.18 5.61 -3.71
CA CYS A 33 -8.77 5.27 -5.07
C CYS A 33 -9.08 6.41 -6.03
N VAL A 34 -8.22 6.59 -7.03
CA VAL A 34 -8.44 7.46 -8.17
C VAL A 34 -8.31 6.62 -9.43
N VAL A 35 -9.26 6.75 -10.35
CA VAL A 35 -9.16 6.14 -11.68
C VAL A 35 -8.25 6.99 -12.55
N ASP A 36 -7.15 6.43 -13.02
CA ASP A 36 -6.08 7.19 -13.68
C ASP A 36 -6.55 7.80 -15.01
N GLN A 37 -7.44 7.10 -15.72
CA GLN A 37 -8.02 7.51 -17.01
C GLN A 37 -9.26 8.41 -16.86
N ALA A 38 -9.72 8.70 -15.64
CA ALA A 38 -10.86 9.59 -15.46
C ALA A 38 -10.49 11.04 -15.76
N ILE A 39 -11.38 11.75 -16.48
CA ILE A 39 -11.24 13.19 -16.76
C ILE A 39 -11.11 13.98 -15.45
N ASN A 40 -11.95 13.66 -14.47
CA ASN A 40 -11.90 14.26 -13.13
C ASN A 40 -11.30 13.24 -12.15
N LYS A 41 -10.10 13.53 -11.65
CA LYS A 41 -9.36 12.70 -10.71
C LYS A 41 -9.83 12.90 -9.26
N ASN A 42 -11.12 12.71 -9.04
CA ASN A 42 -11.70 12.80 -7.70
C ASN A 42 -11.43 11.51 -6.92
N PRO A 43 -10.82 11.58 -5.72
CA PRO A 43 -10.65 10.41 -4.87
C PRO A 43 -12.00 9.82 -4.46
N ILE A 44 -12.10 8.50 -4.57
CA ILE A 44 -13.25 7.70 -4.16
C ILE A 44 -12.87 6.93 -2.90
N VAL A 45 -13.71 6.96 -1.87
CA VAL A 45 -13.51 6.14 -0.67
C VAL A 45 -13.91 4.71 -1.00
N VAL A 46 -12.94 3.79 -0.93
CA VAL A 46 -13.15 2.35 -1.17
C VAL A 46 -13.35 1.60 0.14
N ALA A 47 -12.62 1.99 1.17
CA ALA A 47 -12.83 1.49 2.53
C ALA A 47 -12.57 2.60 3.55
N LEU A 48 -13.19 2.48 4.72
CA LEU A 48 -12.97 3.37 5.84
C LEU A 48 -12.95 2.57 7.13
N TYR A 49 -11.84 2.66 7.86
CA TYR A 49 -11.75 2.15 9.21
C TYR A 49 -11.81 3.31 10.21
N TYR A 50 -12.49 3.08 11.34
CA TYR A 50 -12.59 4.01 12.46
C TYR A 50 -12.34 3.27 13.77
N GLY A 51 -11.41 3.78 14.57
CA GLY A 51 -11.09 3.20 15.87
C GLY A 51 -10.15 4.09 16.67
N ASN A 52 -9.84 3.67 17.89
CA ASN A 52 -8.95 4.37 18.82
C ASN A 52 -7.46 4.34 18.41
N SER A 53 -7.15 3.69 17.30
CA SER A 53 -5.80 3.55 16.75
C SER A 53 -5.92 3.10 15.30
N LYS A 54 -4.78 2.84 14.65
CA LYS A 54 -4.75 2.10 13.40
C LYS A 54 -5.37 0.70 13.52
N PRO A 55 -5.84 0.10 12.41
CA PRO A 55 -6.36 -1.26 12.44
C PRO A 55 -5.33 -2.22 13.04
N ALA A 56 -5.78 -3.15 13.88
CA ALA A 56 -4.88 -4.07 14.58
C ALA A 56 -4.08 -4.97 13.62
N ASN A 57 -4.66 -5.29 12.47
CA ASN A 57 -4.05 -6.15 11.46
C ASN A 57 -4.26 -5.54 10.06
N ALA A 58 -3.16 -5.17 9.40
CA ALA A 58 -3.18 -4.58 8.06
C ALA A 58 -3.73 -5.54 7.00
N ASN A 59 -3.43 -6.84 7.11
CA ASN A 59 -3.93 -7.84 6.17
C ASN A 59 -5.46 -7.97 6.26
N ASN A 60 -6.04 -7.98 7.46
CA ASN A 60 -7.50 -8.03 7.62
C ASN A 60 -8.16 -6.76 7.07
N PHE A 61 -7.52 -5.60 7.26
CA PHE A 61 -8.01 -4.33 6.73
C PHE A 61 -8.00 -4.29 5.19
N LEU A 62 -6.93 -4.79 4.56
CA LEU A 62 -6.75 -4.75 3.10
C LEU A 62 -7.31 -5.96 2.35
N ARG A 63 -7.66 -7.06 3.04
CA ARG A 63 -8.11 -8.31 2.41
C ARG A 63 -9.30 -8.11 1.46
N PRO A 64 -10.41 -7.44 1.86
CA PRO A 64 -11.55 -7.27 0.96
C PRO A 64 -11.16 -6.53 -0.32
N PHE A 65 -10.36 -5.47 -0.18
CA PHE A 65 -9.87 -4.69 -1.31
C PHE A 65 -8.99 -5.51 -2.28
N VAL A 66 -8.11 -6.36 -1.75
CA VAL A 66 -7.23 -7.19 -2.58
C VAL A 66 -7.99 -8.32 -3.26
N GLU A 67 -9.00 -8.90 -2.60
CA GLU A 67 -9.89 -9.89 -3.22
C GLU A 67 -10.68 -9.26 -4.38
N ASP A 68 -11.21 -8.05 -4.19
CA ASP A 68 -11.87 -7.30 -5.26
C ASP A 68 -10.91 -6.98 -6.40
N CYS A 69 -9.69 -6.51 -6.10
CA CYS A 69 -8.69 -6.23 -7.14
C CYS A 69 -8.34 -7.49 -7.94
N LYS A 70 -8.11 -8.63 -7.29
CA LYS A 70 -7.82 -9.90 -7.99
C LYS A 70 -8.96 -10.34 -8.90
N ASN A 71 -10.20 -10.18 -8.42
CA ASN A 71 -11.39 -10.47 -9.21
C ASN A 71 -11.45 -9.58 -10.46
N LEU A 72 -11.24 -8.27 -10.29
CA LEU A 72 -11.23 -7.30 -11.38
C LEU A 72 -10.06 -7.50 -12.35
N GLU A 73 -8.86 -7.84 -11.87
CA GLU A 73 -7.71 -8.15 -12.73
C GLU A 73 -7.95 -9.41 -13.59
N THR A 74 -8.69 -10.38 -13.05
CA THR A 74 -8.98 -11.65 -13.76
C THR A 74 -10.15 -11.50 -14.75
N ASN A 75 -11.23 -10.85 -14.32
CA ASN A 75 -12.48 -10.81 -15.09
C ASN A 75 -12.63 -9.51 -15.91
N GLY A 76 -11.87 -8.47 -15.58
CA GLY A 76 -12.04 -7.14 -16.13
C GLY A 76 -13.25 -6.40 -15.55
N ILE A 77 -13.55 -5.23 -16.11
CA ILE A 77 -14.71 -4.41 -15.77
C ILE A 77 -15.56 -4.19 -17.02
N MET A 78 -16.81 -4.61 -16.96
CA MET A 78 -17.77 -4.40 -18.03
C MET A 78 -18.42 -3.01 -17.93
N LEU A 79 -18.12 -2.10 -18.86
CA LEU A 79 -18.70 -0.76 -18.92
C LEU A 79 -19.23 -0.50 -20.33
N ASN A 80 -20.52 -0.15 -20.44
CA ASN A 80 -21.19 0.14 -21.72
C ASN A 80 -21.00 -0.95 -22.79
N GLY A 81 -20.97 -2.22 -22.39
CA GLY A 81 -20.77 -3.36 -23.29
C GLY A 81 -19.32 -3.61 -23.72
N VAL A 82 -18.36 -2.86 -23.18
CA VAL A 82 -16.92 -3.05 -23.42
C VAL A 82 -16.26 -3.59 -22.15
N ASN A 83 -15.44 -4.64 -22.29
CA ASN A 83 -14.65 -5.16 -21.18
C ASN A 83 -13.31 -4.43 -21.08
N TYR A 84 -13.02 -3.85 -19.93
CA TYR A 84 -11.77 -3.16 -19.62
C TYR A 84 -10.86 -4.03 -18.76
N VAL A 85 -9.60 -4.15 -19.15
CA VAL A 85 -8.56 -4.76 -18.32
C VAL A 85 -8.28 -3.84 -17.14
N PHE A 86 -8.43 -4.35 -15.92
CA PHE A 86 -8.17 -3.60 -14.70
C PHE A 86 -6.74 -3.86 -14.20
N ARG A 87 -6.08 -2.82 -13.67
CA ARG A 87 -4.82 -2.94 -12.90
C ARG A 87 -4.72 -1.90 -11.79
N VAL A 88 -3.99 -2.24 -10.73
CA VAL A 88 -3.51 -1.24 -9.76
C VAL A 88 -2.23 -0.61 -10.30
N SER A 89 -2.18 0.72 -10.42
CA SER A 89 -0.99 1.42 -10.95
C SER A 89 0.04 1.70 -9.86
N CYS A 90 -0.40 2.20 -8.71
CA CYS A 90 0.49 2.48 -7.59
C CYS A 90 -0.27 2.53 -6.26
N ILE A 91 0.50 2.41 -5.17
CA ILE A 91 0.02 2.63 -3.80
C ILE A 91 0.77 3.82 -3.20
N ILE A 92 0.01 4.85 -2.85
CA ILE A 92 0.47 6.12 -2.31
C ILE A 92 0.23 6.10 -0.80
N ALA A 93 1.31 6.09 -0.02
CA ALA A 93 1.25 6.12 1.43
C ALA A 93 2.44 6.90 1.98
N ASP A 94 2.23 7.64 3.08
CA ASP A 94 3.32 8.23 3.86
C ASP A 94 4.17 7.15 4.54
N SER A 95 5.29 7.53 5.17
CA SER A 95 6.21 6.51 5.74
C SER A 95 5.55 5.67 6.86
N PRO A 96 4.81 6.26 7.82
CA PRO A 96 4.01 5.49 8.79
C PRO A 96 2.99 4.53 8.17
N ALA A 97 2.12 4.98 7.27
CA ALA A 97 1.09 4.14 6.66
C ALA A 97 1.71 3.05 5.78
N ARG A 98 2.79 3.38 5.04
CA ARG A 98 3.57 2.42 4.26
C ARG A 98 4.17 1.31 5.11
N SER A 99 4.75 1.67 6.26
CA SER A 99 5.27 0.66 7.20
C SER A 99 4.18 -0.26 7.75
N PHE A 100 2.98 0.29 7.96
CA PHE A 100 1.83 -0.47 8.43
C PHE A 100 1.31 -1.46 7.37
N ILE A 101 1.06 -1.01 6.14
CA ILE A 101 0.52 -1.86 5.07
C ILE A 101 1.53 -2.91 4.57
N LYS A 102 2.84 -2.62 4.64
CA LYS A 102 3.90 -3.60 4.33
C LYS A 102 4.23 -4.52 5.50
N CYS A 103 3.63 -4.31 6.68
CA CYS A 103 3.94 -5.03 7.91
C CYS A 103 5.45 -5.00 8.25
N ILE A 104 6.11 -3.85 8.08
CA ILE A 104 7.53 -3.66 8.38
C ILE A 104 7.72 -2.79 9.63
N VAL A 105 8.95 -2.78 10.13
CA VAL A 105 9.39 -1.81 11.12
C VAL A 105 9.28 -0.39 10.59
N GLY A 106 9.01 0.56 11.48
CA GLY A 106 8.85 1.96 11.09
C GLY A 106 10.15 2.57 10.55
N HIS A 107 10.03 3.62 9.74
CA HIS A 107 11.16 4.37 9.18
C HIS A 107 12.17 4.87 10.23
N ASN A 108 11.73 5.03 11.49
CA ASN A 108 12.56 5.47 12.61
C ASN A 108 13.30 4.34 13.36
N SER A 109 13.19 3.10 12.89
CA SER A 109 13.85 1.94 13.52
C SER A 109 15.27 1.74 12.99
N LEU A 110 16.09 0.98 13.73
CA LEU A 110 17.45 0.64 13.33
C LEU A 110 17.47 0.00 11.93
N HIS A 111 16.58 -0.94 11.66
CA HIS A 111 16.46 -1.61 10.36
C HIS A 111 15.35 -1.00 9.50
N GLY A 112 15.07 0.30 9.65
CA GLY A 112 13.91 0.99 9.05
C GLY A 112 13.97 1.27 7.56
N CYS A 113 15.14 1.12 6.91
CA CYS A 113 15.27 1.45 5.50
C CYS A 113 14.45 0.47 4.66
N GLU A 114 13.63 0.93 3.72
CA GLU A 114 12.85 0.01 2.89
C GLU A 114 13.65 -0.56 1.71
N LYS A 115 14.72 0.13 1.31
CA LYS A 115 15.46 -0.18 0.08
C LYS A 115 16.69 -1.03 0.30
N CYS A 116 17.31 -1.01 1.48
CA CYS A 116 18.57 -1.71 1.72
C CYS A 116 18.75 -2.10 3.18
N THR A 117 19.58 -3.12 3.44
CA THR A 117 19.85 -3.67 4.78
C THR A 117 20.73 -2.76 5.65
N GLN A 118 20.77 -1.47 5.35
CA GLN A 118 21.51 -0.52 6.15
C GLN A 118 20.83 -0.30 7.50
N ASP A 119 21.67 -0.17 8.53
CA ASP A 119 21.25 0.26 9.86
C ASP A 119 21.25 1.78 9.96
N GLY A 120 20.23 2.32 10.61
CA GLY A 120 20.08 3.74 10.90
C GLY A 120 21.09 4.19 11.97
N LEU A 121 21.65 5.39 11.79
CA LEU A 121 22.39 6.06 12.85
C LEU A 121 21.43 7.00 13.59
N GLY A 122 20.86 6.52 14.68
CA GLY A 122 19.82 7.25 15.41
C GLY A 122 18.46 7.24 14.70
N ARG A 123 17.53 8.10 15.14
CA ARG A 123 16.10 7.98 14.79
C ARG A 123 15.76 8.24 13.32
N THR A 124 16.59 8.95 12.55
CA THR A 124 16.23 9.36 11.17
C THR A 124 17.41 9.48 10.19
N THR A 125 18.64 9.15 10.59
CA THR A 125 19.82 9.39 9.72
C THR A 125 20.38 8.12 9.11
N TRP A 126 20.72 8.20 7.82
CA TRP A 126 21.36 7.14 7.07
C TRP A 126 22.76 7.59 6.67
N GLN A 127 23.76 6.76 6.95
CA GLN A 127 25.10 6.90 6.36
C GLN A 127 25.00 6.94 4.83
N TYR A 128 25.46 8.04 4.24
CA TYR A 128 25.57 8.17 2.79
C TYR A 128 26.69 7.25 2.26
N ASN A 129 26.47 6.60 1.11
CA ASN A 129 27.42 5.71 0.43
C ASN A 129 27.92 4.48 1.21
N LYS A 130 27.17 3.98 2.20
CA LYS A 130 27.46 2.66 2.77
C LYS A 130 27.09 1.58 1.77
N LYS A 131 28.05 0.71 1.39
CA LYS A 131 27.75 -0.49 0.60
C LYS A 131 26.91 -1.43 1.45
N THR A 132 25.64 -1.60 1.08
CA THR A 132 24.70 -2.50 1.74
C THR A 132 23.97 -3.33 0.71
N ILE A 133 23.33 -4.41 1.16
CA ILE A 133 22.56 -5.28 0.29
C ILE A 133 21.22 -4.60 0.03
N VAL A 134 20.86 -4.47 -1.24
CA VAL A 134 19.55 -3.93 -1.65
C VAL A 134 18.47 -4.97 -1.31
N ARG A 135 17.37 -4.52 -0.72
CA ARG A 135 16.22 -5.38 -0.47
C ARG A 135 15.51 -5.67 -1.79
N THR A 136 15.19 -6.93 -2.02
CA THR A 136 14.47 -7.37 -3.24
C THR A 136 13.12 -7.97 -2.87
N ASP A 137 12.16 -7.87 -3.78
CA ASP A 137 10.81 -8.40 -3.54
C ASP A 137 10.80 -9.92 -3.41
N ALA A 138 11.71 -10.62 -4.09
CA ALA A 138 11.86 -12.07 -3.96
C ALA A 138 12.23 -12.48 -2.54
N LEU A 139 13.28 -11.86 -1.98
CA LEU A 139 13.73 -12.13 -0.61
C LEU A 139 12.72 -11.63 0.44
N PHE A 140 11.98 -10.57 0.12
CA PHE A 140 10.93 -10.08 0.99
C PHE A 140 9.77 -11.09 1.10
N LYS A 141 9.37 -11.73 0.00
CA LYS A 141 8.34 -12.78 0.02
C LYS A 141 8.74 -14.01 0.82
N GLU A 142 10.03 -14.33 0.80
CA GLU A 142 10.62 -15.43 1.56
C GLU A 142 10.82 -15.09 3.05
N LEU A 143 10.45 -13.88 3.48
CA LEU A 143 10.59 -13.39 4.87
C LEU A 143 12.04 -13.40 5.37
N VAL A 144 13.01 -13.18 4.49
CA VAL A 144 14.45 -13.24 4.81
C VAL A 144 14.90 -12.11 5.74
N TYR A 145 14.17 -10.99 5.79
CA TYR A 145 14.56 -9.82 6.57
C TYR A 145 13.87 -9.78 7.94
N GLU A 146 14.22 -10.72 8.82
CA GLU A 146 13.60 -10.91 10.15
C GLU A 146 13.54 -9.62 11.00
N ASP A 147 14.62 -8.83 11.02
CA ASP A 147 14.67 -7.59 11.81
C ASP A 147 13.91 -6.42 11.17
N HIS A 148 13.49 -6.56 9.91
CA HIS A 148 12.75 -5.54 9.16
C HIS A 148 11.26 -5.89 9.03
N GLN A 149 10.94 -7.18 8.93
CA GLN A 149 9.60 -7.69 8.67
C GLN A 149 8.94 -8.16 9.96
N ARG A 150 7.74 -7.66 10.24
CA ARG A 150 6.94 -8.19 11.35
C ARG A 150 6.26 -9.47 10.90
N VAL A 151 6.30 -10.52 11.72
CA VAL A 151 5.80 -11.90 11.47
C VAL A 151 4.26 -12.00 11.39
N VAL A 152 3.61 -10.99 10.81
CA VAL A 152 2.16 -11.01 10.53
C VAL A 152 2.01 -11.33 9.05
N GLU A 153 1.81 -12.62 8.74
CA GLU A 153 1.47 -13.21 7.44
C GLU A 153 1.35 -12.18 6.28
N GLN A 154 2.47 -11.81 5.63
CA GLN A 154 2.55 -10.68 4.70
C GLN A 154 1.97 -11.00 3.30
N LYS A 155 0.83 -11.68 3.23
CA LYS A 155 0.31 -12.23 1.96
C LYS A 155 -0.40 -11.22 1.07
N VAL A 156 -0.93 -10.14 1.64
CA VAL A 156 -1.93 -9.32 0.94
C VAL A 156 -1.29 -8.24 0.06
N PHE A 157 -0.15 -7.68 0.46
CA PHE A 157 0.43 -6.51 -0.19
C PHE A 157 1.33 -6.83 -1.41
N PHE A 158 1.97 -7.99 -1.43
CA PHE A 158 2.95 -8.35 -2.48
C PHE A 158 2.33 -8.78 -3.81
N GLN A 159 1.03 -9.04 -3.84
CA GLN A 159 0.39 -9.44 -5.09
C GLN A 159 0.08 -8.23 -6.00
N CYS A 160 -0.32 -7.08 -5.41
CA CYS A 160 -0.71 -5.89 -6.17
C CYS A 160 0.48 -5.03 -6.64
N LEU A 161 1.67 -5.15 -6.02
CA LEU A 161 2.86 -4.35 -6.37
C LEU A 161 3.87 -5.07 -7.28
N MET A 162 3.63 -6.32 -7.65
CA MET A 162 4.51 -7.08 -8.55
C MET A 162 4.61 -6.52 -9.97
N TRP A 163 3.90 -5.44 -10.28
CA TRP A 163 3.83 -4.82 -11.60
C TRP A 163 3.89 -3.28 -11.57
N ALA A 164 4.31 -2.69 -10.45
CA ALA A 164 4.55 -1.24 -10.31
C ALA A 164 6.06 -0.94 -10.28
#